data_AF-A0A6H0XX50-F1
#
_entry.id   AF-A0A6H0XX50-F1
#
_cell.length_a   1.000
_cell.length_b   1.000
_cell.length_c   1.000
_cell.angle_alpha   90.00
_cell.angle_beta   90.00
_cell.angle_gamma   90.00
#
_symmetry.space_group_name_H-M   'P 1'
#
loop_
_entity.id
_entity.type
_entity.pdbx_description
1 polymer ?
#
loop_
_entity_poly.entity_id
_entity_poly.type
_entity_poly.pdbx_seq_one_letter_code
_entity_poly.pdbx_strand_id
1 'polypeptide(L)'
;MNASPQNRDLDFAASDQNVDLQEEDADNRVSEQSLTEIEQQYEALPDTVPRRIHVLGTGSIGKLVAHSLRSLPEPPPVTLLLHRYKLLEAWKNGPQEITINRDGFDIKQEGFDVELPREIRRKHGTIVEQKDEEAFSGSVKRHEAAQALAAEQHGSQTFRTQLRQGQRYKATTDDIIHHLVVTTKTFLTVPAILPIKHKLRPSSTICLLQNGMGVIDELNEKVFPDPSTRPKYIQGVITHGVNVPPEVAQHDPFYAVHAGQDARNGCILDNFAITRTMRLMLAEISLVIRSLPELRGLPNVANRFSAQRLETIVLSVATSTAQNISSMLADVRGGRRTEVEFINGYIIRRGEELGIKCVVNYGIMNTVIGKANMTREELRSEIPTDSRVDLNQGL
;
A
#
# COMPACT_ATOMS: atom_id res chain seq x y z
N MET A 1 -31.76 86.84 4.90
CA MET A 1 -33.13 86.94 4.33
C MET A 1 -32.95 86.76 2.83
N ASN A 2 -33.43 85.76 2.09
CA ASN A 2 -34.39 84.66 2.26
C ASN A 2 -33.89 83.50 1.34
N ALA A 3 -33.72 82.29 1.85
CA ALA A 3 -34.66 81.14 1.76
C ALA A 3 -34.43 80.23 0.52
N SER A 4 -34.00 78.98 0.78
CA SER A 4 -34.14 77.81 -0.11
C SER A 4 -35.54 77.16 0.09
N PRO A 5 -35.93 76.02 -0.53
CA PRO A 5 -35.46 75.31 -1.76
C PRO A 5 -36.65 74.81 -2.67
N GLN A 6 -36.37 74.16 -3.82
CA GLN A 6 -37.02 72.90 -4.25
C GLN A 6 -36.38 72.27 -5.51
N ASN A 7 -36.15 70.95 -5.43
CA ASN A 7 -35.61 70.02 -6.44
C ASN A 7 -36.57 69.77 -7.63
N ARG A 8 -36.02 69.45 -8.81
CA ARG A 8 -36.24 68.17 -9.54
C ARG A 8 -35.46 68.12 -10.86
N ASP A 9 -34.39 67.33 -10.82
CA ASP A 9 -34.04 66.21 -11.71
C ASP A 9 -34.27 66.25 -13.23
N LEU A 10 -33.29 65.65 -13.91
CA LEU A 10 -33.23 65.11 -15.27
C LEU A 10 -32.60 66.01 -16.34
N ASP A 11 -31.27 65.91 -16.49
CA ASP A 11 -30.59 65.80 -17.78
C ASP A 11 -29.07 65.73 -17.59
N PHE A 12 -28.53 64.54 -17.28
CA PHE A 12 -27.11 64.21 -17.44
C PHE A 12 -26.97 62.69 -17.58
N ALA A 13 -27.28 62.16 -18.77
CA ALA A 13 -27.04 60.76 -19.12
C ALA A 13 -26.85 60.63 -20.63
N ALA A 14 -25.70 61.08 -21.17
CA ALA A 14 -25.35 60.79 -22.56
C ALA A 14 -23.84 60.87 -22.91
N SER A 15 -22.91 60.84 -21.93
CA SER A 15 -21.47 60.92 -22.26
C SER A 15 -20.54 59.92 -21.56
N ASP A 16 -21.01 59.13 -20.59
CA ASP A 16 -20.15 58.18 -19.86
C ASP A 16 -20.29 56.71 -20.30
N GLN A 17 -21.14 56.38 -21.27
CA GLN A 17 -21.40 54.98 -21.65
C GLN A 17 -20.45 54.41 -22.72
N ASN A 18 -19.44 55.15 -23.17
CA ASN A 18 -18.51 54.69 -24.22
C ASN A 18 -17.08 54.41 -23.74
N VAL A 19 -16.79 54.52 -22.44
CA VAL A 19 -15.47 54.19 -21.86
C VAL A 19 -15.48 52.85 -21.11
N ASP A 20 -16.62 52.44 -20.51
CA ASP A 20 -16.73 51.16 -19.80
C ASP A 20 -16.79 49.92 -20.72
N LEU A 21 -17.22 50.07 -21.97
CA LEU A 21 -17.36 48.93 -22.91
C LEU A 21 -16.03 48.50 -23.57
N GLN A 22 -14.92 49.21 -23.33
CA GLN A 22 -13.60 48.81 -23.82
C GLN A 22 -12.67 48.28 -22.73
N GLU A 23 -13.00 48.50 -21.44
CA GLU A 23 -12.25 47.92 -20.31
C GLU A 23 -12.80 46.54 -19.89
N GLU A 24 -14.11 46.26 -20.06
CA GLU A 24 -14.67 44.91 -19.79
C GLU A 24 -14.19 43.83 -20.78
N ASP A 25 -13.84 44.20 -22.01
CA ASP A 25 -13.31 43.27 -23.03
C ASP A 25 -11.81 42.97 -22.86
N ALA A 26 -11.08 43.80 -22.11
CA ALA A 26 -9.68 43.56 -21.78
C ALA A 26 -9.53 42.60 -20.59
N ASP A 27 -10.39 42.72 -19.58
CA ASP A 27 -10.41 41.79 -18.44
C ASP A 27 -10.97 40.41 -18.82
N ASN A 28 -11.90 40.32 -19.78
CA ASN A 28 -12.37 39.04 -20.31
C ASN A 28 -11.37 38.32 -21.22
N ARG A 29 -10.34 39.01 -21.75
CA ARG A 29 -9.29 38.38 -22.57
C ARG A 29 -8.07 37.94 -21.74
N VAL A 30 -7.94 38.43 -20.51
CA VAL A 30 -6.90 38.01 -19.57
C VAL A 30 -7.39 36.86 -18.68
N SER A 31 -8.71 36.67 -18.53
CA SER A 31 -9.31 35.55 -17.78
C SER A 31 -9.39 34.22 -18.54
N GLU A 32 -9.29 34.21 -19.88
CA GLU A 32 -9.25 32.97 -20.69
C GLU A 32 -7.85 32.32 -20.76
N GLN A 33 -6.79 32.99 -20.31
CA GLN A 33 -5.41 32.49 -20.41
C GLN A 33 -4.76 32.06 -19.09
N SER A 34 -5.48 32.12 -17.97
CA SER A 34 -5.00 31.57 -16.70
C SER A 34 -5.95 30.50 -16.20
N LEU A 35 -5.97 29.35 -16.88
CA LEU A 35 -6.34 28.10 -16.22
C LEU A 35 -5.48 28.00 -14.96
N THR A 36 -6.11 27.89 -13.81
CA THR A 36 -5.39 27.72 -12.55
C THR A 36 -4.49 26.49 -12.66
N GLU A 37 -3.30 26.50 -12.03
CA GLU A 37 -2.41 25.32 -12.00
C GLU A 37 -3.14 24.04 -11.54
N ILE A 38 -4.23 24.23 -10.78
CA ILE A 38 -5.18 23.21 -10.35
C ILE A 38 -5.98 22.66 -11.55
N GLU A 39 -6.60 23.50 -12.37
CA GLU A 39 -7.34 23.05 -13.57
C GLU A 39 -6.43 22.40 -14.62
N GLN A 40 -5.19 22.87 -14.79
CA GLN A 40 -4.19 22.20 -15.63
C GLN A 40 -3.79 20.82 -15.09
N GLN A 41 -3.85 20.61 -13.77
CA GLN A 41 -3.62 19.30 -13.15
C GLN A 41 -4.80 18.34 -13.37
N TYR A 42 -6.01 18.87 -13.60
CA TYR A 42 -7.23 18.12 -13.93
C TYR A 42 -7.54 18.10 -15.43
N GLU A 43 -6.70 18.71 -16.26
CA GLU A 43 -6.79 18.62 -17.70
C GLU A 43 -6.69 17.15 -18.12
N ALA A 44 -7.60 16.71 -18.99
CA ALA A 44 -7.65 15.32 -19.43
C ALA A 44 -6.26 14.89 -19.93
N LEU A 45 -5.68 13.87 -19.31
CA LEU A 45 -4.46 13.23 -19.81
C LEU A 45 -4.66 13.00 -21.32
N PRO A 46 -3.67 13.33 -22.18
CA PRO A 46 -3.80 13.08 -23.61
C PRO A 46 -4.26 11.64 -23.82
N ASP A 47 -5.23 11.43 -24.74
CA ASP A 47 -5.92 10.15 -25.05
C ASP A 47 -4.99 8.93 -25.31
N THR A 48 -3.67 9.16 -25.31
CA THR A 48 -2.61 8.19 -25.55
C THR A 48 -2.20 7.39 -24.31
N VAL A 49 -2.49 7.84 -23.08
CA VAL A 49 -2.12 7.11 -21.85
C VAL A 49 -3.31 6.31 -21.31
N PRO A 50 -3.22 4.97 -21.21
CA PRO A 50 -4.33 4.15 -20.71
C PRO A 50 -4.71 4.51 -19.26
N ARG A 51 -6.00 4.77 -19.01
CA ARG A 51 -6.55 5.01 -17.65
C ARG A 51 -6.44 3.80 -16.68
N ARG A 52 -5.98 2.65 -17.16
CA ARG A 52 -5.97 1.38 -16.42
C ARG A 52 -4.96 1.40 -15.27
N ILE A 53 -5.40 1.00 -14.09
CA ILE A 53 -4.59 0.91 -12.87
C ILE A 53 -4.38 -0.56 -12.50
N HIS A 54 -3.14 -0.96 -12.28
CA HIS A 54 -2.79 -2.28 -11.77
C HIS A 54 -2.49 -2.19 -10.28
N VAL A 55 -3.06 -3.07 -9.46
CA VAL A 55 -2.85 -3.11 -8.02
C VAL A 55 -2.05 -4.36 -7.66
N LEU A 56 -0.82 -4.15 -7.18
CA LEU A 56 0.09 -5.19 -6.71
C LEU A 56 0.05 -5.30 -5.19
N GLY A 57 -0.55 -6.38 -4.71
CA GLY A 57 -0.68 -6.67 -3.28
C GLY A 57 -2.11 -6.58 -2.78
N THR A 58 -2.87 -7.67 -2.94
CA THR A 58 -4.29 -7.77 -2.53
C THR A 58 -4.51 -8.00 -1.02
N GLY A 59 -3.63 -7.45 -0.18
CA GLY A 59 -3.84 -7.40 1.27
C GLY A 59 -4.92 -6.38 1.66
N SER A 60 -5.11 -6.13 2.96
CA SER A 60 -6.15 -5.24 3.47
C SER A 60 -6.16 -3.86 2.79
N ILE A 61 -4.98 -3.25 2.65
CA ILE A 61 -4.81 -1.94 2.03
C ILE A 61 -5.07 -1.99 0.52
N GLY A 62 -4.54 -3.01 -0.17
CA GLY A 62 -4.79 -3.18 -1.60
C GLY A 62 -6.27 -3.32 -1.93
N LYS A 63 -7.00 -4.06 -1.08
CA LYS A 63 -8.46 -4.19 -1.18
C LYS A 63 -9.17 -2.87 -0.99
N LEU A 64 -8.82 -2.11 0.06
CA LEU A 64 -9.40 -0.79 0.30
C LEU A 64 -9.14 0.17 -0.88
N VAL A 65 -7.91 0.22 -1.40
CA VAL A 65 -7.56 1.10 -2.52
C VAL A 65 -8.29 0.69 -3.80
N ALA A 66 -8.27 -0.59 -4.15
CA ALA A 66 -8.97 -1.10 -5.32
C ALA A 66 -10.49 -0.85 -5.22
N HIS A 67 -11.10 -1.12 -4.07
CA HIS A 67 -12.50 -0.81 -3.77
C HIS A 67 -12.79 0.69 -3.93
N SER A 68 -11.95 1.56 -3.37
CA SER A 68 -12.15 3.02 -3.42
C SER A 68 -12.00 3.59 -4.84
N LEU A 69 -11.12 3.02 -5.67
CA LEU A 69 -11.02 3.39 -7.09
C LEU A 69 -12.28 3.04 -7.87
N ARG A 70 -12.95 1.93 -7.53
CA ARG A 70 -14.20 1.52 -8.17
C ARG A 70 -15.43 2.28 -7.68
N SER A 71 -15.37 2.91 -6.50
CA SER A 71 -16.45 3.78 -6.00
C SER A 71 -16.47 5.19 -6.60
N LEU A 72 -15.55 5.52 -7.51
CA LEU A 72 -15.54 6.83 -8.19
C LEU A 72 -16.71 6.94 -9.19
N PRO A 73 -17.21 8.16 -9.49
CA PRO A 73 -18.27 8.35 -10.49
C PRO A 73 -17.92 7.80 -11.87
N GLU A 74 -16.66 7.98 -12.30
CA GLU A 74 -16.08 7.36 -13.49
C GLU A 74 -14.90 6.47 -13.11
N PRO A 75 -15.15 5.21 -12.73
CA PRO A 75 -14.10 4.37 -12.19
C PRO A 75 -13.13 3.93 -13.30
N PRO A 76 -11.81 4.09 -13.11
CA PRO A 76 -10.84 3.54 -14.05
C PRO A 76 -10.94 2.00 -14.10
N PRO A 77 -10.51 1.35 -15.18
CA PRO A 77 -10.31 -0.10 -15.20
C PRO A 77 -9.24 -0.49 -14.16
N VAL A 78 -9.57 -1.43 -13.28
CA VAL A 78 -8.65 -1.89 -12.21
C VAL A 78 -8.32 -3.36 -12.44
N THR A 79 -7.02 -3.66 -12.51
CA THR A 79 -6.50 -5.04 -12.58
C THR A 79 -5.80 -5.41 -11.28
N LEU A 80 -6.22 -6.48 -10.61
CA LEU A 80 -5.55 -7.02 -9.42
C LEU A 80 -4.46 -8.01 -9.84
N LEU A 81 -3.22 -7.74 -9.45
CA LEU A 81 -2.10 -8.64 -9.67
C LEU A 81 -2.00 -9.62 -8.49
N LEU A 82 -2.51 -10.83 -8.71
CA LEU A 82 -2.54 -11.90 -7.71
C LEU A 82 -1.19 -12.61 -7.69
N HIS A 83 -0.67 -12.88 -6.49
CA HIS A 83 0.66 -13.48 -6.30
C HIS A 83 0.61 -14.98 -5.95
N ARG A 84 -0.59 -15.57 -5.87
CA ARG A 84 -0.80 -17.00 -5.54
C ARG A 84 -1.93 -17.57 -6.37
N TYR A 85 -1.74 -18.80 -6.85
CA TYR A 85 -2.78 -19.53 -7.57
C TYR A 85 -4.05 -19.73 -6.73
N LYS A 86 -3.92 -20.05 -5.43
CA LYS A 86 -5.07 -20.19 -4.51
C LYS A 86 -5.96 -18.94 -4.44
N LEU A 87 -5.39 -17.74 -4.57
CA LEU A 87 -6.17 -16.50 -4.60
C LEU A 87 -6.92 -16.34 -5.91
N LEU A 88 -6.30 -16.73 -7.03
CA LEU A 88 -6.95 -16.74 -8.33
C LEU A 88 -8.10 -17.76 -8.36
N GLU A 89 -7.90 -18.93 -7.77
CA GLU A 89 -8.93 -19.95 -7.62
C GLU A 89 -10.08 -19.47 -6.73
N ALA A 90 -9.77 -18.90 -5.56
CA ALA A 90 -10.78 -18.31 -4.68
C ALA A 90 -11.56 -17.18 -5.37
N TRP A 91 -10.89 -16.34 -6.18
CA TRP A 91 -11.55 -15.31 -6.99
C TRP A 91 -12.50 -15.94 -8.02
N LYS A 92 -12.05 -16.96 -8.74
CA LYS A 92 -12.84 -17.64 -9.79
C LYS A 92 -14.07 -18.36 -9.23
N ASN A 93 -13.92 -19.01 -8.09
CA ASN A 93 -14.99 -19.77 -7.45
C ASN A 93 -15.91 -18.90 -6.59
N GLY A 94 -15.47 -17.68 -6.28
CA GLY A 94 -16.20 -16.70 -5.49
C GLY A 94 -17.00 -15.70 -6.34
N PRO A 95 -17.61 -14.70 -5.68
CA PRO A 95 -18.45 -13.68 -6.31
C PRO A 95 -17.69 -12.67 -7.21
N GLN A 96 -16.36 -12.72 -7.29
CA GLN A 96 -15.53 -11.76 -8.04
C GLN A 96 -15.75 -10.30 -7.63
N GLU A 97 -15.99 -10.09 -6.34
CA GLU A 97 -16.17 -8.77 -5.71
C GLU A 97 -15.13 -8.54 -4.60
N ILE A 98 -14.89 -7.28 -4.26
CA ILE A 98 -14.18 -6.90 -3.04
C ILE A 98 -15.21 -6.29 -2.09
N THR A 99 -15.23 -6.77 -0.85
CA THR A 99 -16.14 -6.29 0.20
C THR A 99 -15.35 -5.57 1.28
N ILE A 100 -15.74 -4.32 1.57
CA ILE A 100 -15.22 -3.54 2.69
C ILE A 100 -16.35 -3.30 3.69
N ASN A 101 -16.20 -3.85 4.90
CA ASN A 101 -17.08 -3.51 6.02
C ASN A 101 -16.66 -2.17 6.63
N ARG A 102 -17.61 -1.24 6.68
CA ARG A 102 -17.45 0.07 7.30
C ARG A 102 -18.60 0.29 8.28
N ASP A 103 -18.25 0.46 9.56
CA ASP A 103 -19.21 0.74 10.64
C ASP A 103 -20.36 -0.28 10.71
N GLY A 104 -20.07 -1.55 10.42
CA GLY A 104 -21.06 -2.63 10.43
C GLY A 104 -21.80 -2.84 9.10
N PHE A 105 -21.55 -2.01 8.08
CA PHE A 105 -22.15 -2.15 6.76
C PHE A 105 -21.16 -2.71 5.75
N ASP A 106 -21.54 -3.78 5.07
CA ASP A 106 -20.76 -4.36 3.97
C ASP A 106 -21.02 -3.58 2.68
N ILE A 107 -19.96 -2.93 2.17
CA ILE A 107 -19.97 -2.24 0.89
C ILE A 107 -19.22 -3.13 -0.11
N LYS A 108 -19.89 -3.44 -1.22
CA LYS A 108 -19.39 -4.35 -2.25
C LYS A 108 -19.01 -3.59 -3.51
N GLN A 109 -17.94 -4.02 -4.16
CA GLN A 109 -17.50 -3.48 -5.45
C GLN A 109 -17.15 -4.62 -6.40
N GLU A 110 -17.53 -4.45 -7.67
CA GLU A 110 -17.33 -5.42 -8.75
C GLU A 110 -16.58 -4.79 -9.95
N GLY A 111 -16.33 -5.61 -10.98
CA GLY A 111 -15.73 -5.16 -12.24
C GLY A 111 -14.21 -5.04 -12.17
N PHE A 112 -13.56 -5.89 -11.37
CA PHE A 112 -12.12 -6.01 -11.33
C PHE A 112 -11.63 -7.04 -12.35
N ASP A 113 -10.59 -6.67 -13.10
CA ASP A 113 -9.80 -7.64 -13.86
C ASP A 113 -8.79 -8.30 -12.91
N VAL A 114 -8.42 -9.56 -13.17
CA VAL A 114 -7.39 -10.27 -12.40
C VAL A 114 -6.31 -10.84 -13.30
N GLU A 115 -5.05 -10.70 -12.88
CA GLU A 115 -3.89 -11.28 -13.57
C GLU A 115 -2.99 -11.99 -12.57
N LEU A 116 -2.41 -13.13 -12.99
CA LEU A 116 -1.38 -13.85 -12.24
C LEU A 116 -0.03 -13.66 -12.96
N PRO A 117 0.89 -12.82 -12.44
CA PRO A 117 2.21 -12.67 -13.03
C PRO A 117 2.99 -13.99 -13.05
N ARG A 118 3.77 -14.23 -14.12
CA ARG A 118 4.60 -15.43 -14.24
C ARG A 118 5.78 -15.37 -13.26
N GLU A 119 5.96 -16.38 -12.42
CA GLU A 119 7.15 -16.47 -11.56
C GLU A 119 8.41 -16.66 -12.41
N ILE A 120 9.34 -15.70 -12.35
CA ILE A 120 10.69 -15.85 -12.92
C ILE A 120 11.61 -16.34 -11.80
N ARG A 121 11.82 -17.65 -11.69
CA ARG A 121 12.84 -18.21 -10.77
C ARG A 121 14.18 -18.34 -11.48
N ARG A 122 15.18 -17.58 -11.02
CA ARG A 122 16.59 -17.79 -11.37
C ARG A 122 17.17 -18.86 -10.44
N LYS A 123 17.50 -20.04 -10.95
CA LYS A 123 18.35 -21.02 -10.25
C LYS A 123 19.73 -21.01 -10.90
N HIS A 124 20.79 -20.79 -10.11
CA HIS A 124 22.19 -20.92 -10.53
C HIS A 124 22.56 -20.19 -11.84
N GLY A 125 22.21 -18.91 -11.97
CA GLY A 125 22.66 -18.08 -13.11
C GLY A 125 22.02 -18.40 -14.47
N THR A 126 21.17 -19.43 -14.57
CA THR A 126 20.46 -19.79 -15.79
C THR A 126 18.97 -19.48 -15.64
N ILE A 127 18.37 -18.87 -16.67
CA ILE A 127 16.91 -18.71 -16.78
C ILE A 127 16.36 -20.09 -17.12
N VAL A 128 15.69 -20.75 -16.17
CA VAL A 128 15.01 -22.01 -16.44
C VAL A 128 13.54 -21.70 -16.68
N GLU A 129 13.09 -21.86 -17.92
CA GLU A 129 11.66 -21.97 -18.22
C GLU A 129 11.18 -23.30 -17.63
N GLN A 130 10.33 -23.27 -16.61
CA GLN A 130 9.82 -24.49 -16.01
C GLN A 130 8.66 -25.03 -16.86
N LYS A 131 8.87 -26.20 -17.48
CA LYS A 131 7.79 -27.16 -17.67
C LYS A 131 7.32 -27.59 -16.28
N ASP A 132 6.04 -27.39 -16.01
CA ASP A 132 5.33 -27.68 -14.76
C ASP A 132 5.80 -29.00 -14.11
N GLU A 133 6.67 -28.93 -13.10
CA GLU A 133 6.87 -30.00 -12.11
C GLU A 133 7.74 -29.51 -10.93
N GLU A 134 7.16 -29.61 -9.74
CA GLU A 134 7.79 -29.68 -8.41
C GLU A 134 8.49 -28.42 -7.84
N ALA A 135 7.86 -27.85 -6.82
CA ALA A 135 8.45 -26.87 -5.93
C ALA A 135 8.49 -27.45 -4.51
N PHE A 136 9.66 -27.87 -4.02
CA PHE A 136 10.05 -27.71 -2.62
C PHE A 136 11.56 -27.98 -2.46
N SER A 137 12.35 -26.94 -2.15
CA SER A 137 13.45 -27.15 -1.21
C SER A 137 13.65 -25.90 -0.35
N GLY A 138 13.44 -26.12 0.94
CA GLY A 138 13.43 -25.16 2.03
C GLY A 138 13.02 -25.89 3.31
N SER A 139 13.80 -26.92 3.65
CA SER A 139 13.89 -27.56 4.97
C SER A 139 12.60 -28.16 5.58
N VAL A 140 12.11 -29.28 5.02
CA VAL A 140 11.22 -30.22 5.74
C VAL A 140 11.67 -31.65 5.40
N LYS A 141 11.68 -32.55 6.40
CA LYS A 141 12.17 -33.93 6.28
C LYS A 141 11.37 -34.73 5.24
N ARG A 142 12.09 -35.53 4.44
CA ARG A 142 11.69 -36.22 3.19
C ARG A 142 10.47 -37.16 3.24
N HIS A 143 9.85 -37.40 4.39
CA HIS A 143 8.83 -38.46 4.52
C HIS A 143 7.38 -37.95 4.59
N GLU A 144 7.15 -36.70 4.98
CA GLU A 144 5.80 -36.09 5.01
C GLU A 144 5.38 -35.53 3.63
N ALA A 145 6.35 -35.12 2.80
CA ALA A 145 6.10 -34.63 1.44
C ALA A 145 5.50 -35.71 0.51
N ALA A 146 5.81 -36.98 0.74
CA ALA A 146 5.32 -38.09 -0.09
C ALA A 146 3.83 -38.38 0.12
N GLN A 147 3.29 -38.17 1.33
CA GLN A 147 1.86 -38.34 1.61
C GLN A 147 1.03 -37.15 1.10
N ALA A 148 1.59 -35.93 1.13
CA ALA A 148 0.94 -34.76 0.52
C ALA A 148 0.86 -34.86 -1.01
N LEU A 149 1.90 -35.44 -1.65
CA LEU A 149 1.93 -35.68 -3.09
C LEU A 149 0.86 -36.68 -3.57
N ALA A 150 0.49 -37.67 -2.76
CA ALA A 150 -0.53 -38.65 -3.12
C ALA A 150 -1.96 -38.06 -3.10
N ALA A 151 -2.22 -37.06 -2.26
CA ALA A 151 -3.52 -36.41 -2.15
C ALA A 151 -3.74 -35.31 -3.23
N GLU A 152 -2.67 -34.66 -3.71
CA GLU A 152 -2.76 -33.58 -4.72
C GLU A 152 -2.90 -34.08 -6.17
N GLN A 153 -2.55 -35.35 -6.46
CA GLN A 153 -2.59 -35.88 -7.84
C GLN A 153 -4.02 -36.11 -8.38
N HIS A 154 -5.00 -36.36 -7.52
CA HIS A 154 -6.36 -36.70 -7.95
C HIS A 154 -7.22 -35.49 -8.37
N GLY A 155 -6.92 -34.27 -7.90
CA GLY A 155 -7.69 -33.07 -8.24
C GLY A 155 -7.21 -32.33 -9.51
N SER A 156 -5.93 -32.49 -9.86
CA SER A 156 -5.27 -31.63 -10.86
C SER A 156 -5.44 -32.09 -12.31
N GLN A 157 -5.67 -33.39 -12.56
CA GLN A 157 -5.80 -33.90 -13.94
C GLN A 157 -7.18 -33.64 -14.57
N THR A 158 -8.26 -33.74 -13.81
CA THR A 158 -9.63 -33.66 -14.34
C THR A 158 -10.01 -32.25 -14.82
N PHE A 159 -9.42 -31.22 -14.20
CA PHE A 159 -9.74 -29.81 -14.48
C PHE A 159 -8.94 -29.19 -15.63
N ARG A 160 -7.78 -29.77 -15.98
CA ARG A 160 -6.92 -29.31 -17.09
C ARG A 160 -7.63 -29.38 -18.45
N THR A 161 -8.57 -30.32 -18.61
CA THR A 161 -9.27 -30.55 -19.87
C THR A 161 -10.44 -29.58 -20.11
N GLN A 162 -11.00 -28.95 -19.06
CA GLN A 162 -12.17 -28.07 -19.17
C GLN A 162 -11.84 -26.61 -19.50
N LEU A 163 -10.58 -26.16 -19.33
CA LEU A 163 -10.15 -24.79 -19.62
C LEU A 163 -10.09 -24.40 -21.10
N ARG A 164 -10.41 -25.32 -22.02
CA ARG A 164 -10.40 -25.06 -23.48
C ARG A 164 -11.71 -24.54 -24.05
N GLN A 165 -12.81 -24.55 -23.29
CA GLN A 165 -14.11 -24.18 -23.84
C GLN A 165 -14.72 -23.00 -23.09
N GLY A 166 -14.56 -21.82 -23.69
CA GLY A 166 -15.55 -20.74 -23.62
C GLY A 166 -15.61 -19.90 -22.35
N GLN A 167 -14.64 -19.01 -22.14
CA GLN A 167 -14.85 -17.68 -21.55
C GLN A 167 -13.58 -16.83 -21.70
N ARG A 168 -13.75 -15.55 -22.05
CA ARG A 168 -12.65 -14.57 -22.26
C ARG A 168 -11.92 -14.28 -20.95
N TYR A 169 -10.89 -15.06 -20.66
CA TYR A 169 -9.86 -14.69 -19.69
C TYR A 169 -8.67 -14.17 -20.48
N LYS A 170 -8.24 -12.92 -20.24
CA LYS A 170 -6.99 -12.42 -20.82
C LYS A 170 -5.83 -13.18 -20.18
N ALA A 171 -5.42 -14.27 -20.82
CA ALA A 171 -4.12 -14.90 -20.58
C ALA A 171 -3.06 -13.80 -20.61
N THR A 172 -2.22 -13.72 -19.56
CA THR A 172 -1.12 -12.76 -19.36
C THR A 172 -0.85 -11.91 -20.59
N THR A 173 -1.55 -10.78 -20.74
CA THR A 173 -1.27 -9.87 -21.84
C THR A 173 0.09 -9.27 -21.57
N ASP A 174 1.01 -9.33 -22.53
CA ASP A 174 2.34 -8.72 -22.42
C ASP A 174 2.26 -7.17 -22.53
N ASP A 175 1.08 -6.63 -22.19
CA ASP A 175 0.74 -5.22 -22.21
C ASP A 175 1.56 -4.48 -21.14
N ILE A 176 1.91 -3.25 -21.47
CA ILE A 176 2.72 -2.38 -20.62
C ILE A 176 1.86 -1.87 -19.47
N ILE A 177 2.44 -1.94 -18.26
CA ILE A 177 1.80 -1.39 -17.07
C ILE A 177 2.17 0.10 -16.99
N HIS A 178 1.23 0.98 -17.30
CA HIS A 178 1.41 2.43 -17.20
C HIS A 178 1.24 2.93 -15.76
N HIS A 179 0.26 2.41 -15.03
CA HIS A 179 -0.02 2.81 -13.65
C HIS A 179 -0.02 1.56 -12.76
N LEU A 180 0.90 1.53 -11.80
CA LEU A 180 1.05 0.46 -10.82
C LEU A 180 0.90 1.04 -9.41
N VAL A 181 -0.04 0.52 -8.64
CA VAL A 181 -0.16 0.79 -7.20
C VAL A 181 0.39 -0.41 -6.45
N VAL A 182 1.33 -0.19 -5.54
CA VAL A 182 1.94 -1.25 -4.74
C VAL A 182 1.54 -1.11 -3.28
N THR A 183 0.90 -2.15 -2.78
CA THR A 183 0.33 -2.25 -1.42
C THR A 183 0.81 -3.51 -0.70
N THR A 184 1.91 -4.11 -1.18
CA THR A 184 2.58 -5.22 -0.49
C THR A 184 3.37 -4.74 0.72
N LYS A 185 3.64 -5.63 1.68
CA LYS A 185 4.60 -5.29 2.75
C LYS A 185 5.96 -4.99 2.16
N THR A 186 6.68 -4.04 2.74
CA THR A 186 7.91 -3.51 2.12
C THR A 186 8.94 -4.58 1.72
N PHE A 187 9.17 -5.61 2.53
CA PHE A 187 10.09 -6.71 2.19
C PHE A 187 9.66 -7.61 1.02
N LEU A 188 8.40 -7.52 0.58
CA LEU A 188 7.87 -8.27 -0.56
C LEU A 188 7.89 -7.47 -1.86
N THR A 189 8.21 -6.17 -1.82
CA THR A 189 8.14 -5.28 -2.98
C THR A 189 9.03 -5.74 -4.12
N VAL A 190 10.32 -5.94 -3.84
CA VAL A 190 11.31 -6.41 -4.82
C VAL A 190 10.88 -7.74 -5.43
N PRO A 191 10.63 -8.82 -4.66
CA PRO A 191 10.20 -10.08 -5.25
C PRO A 191 8.84 -10.01 -5.95
N ALA A 192 7.95 -9.08 -5.60
CA ALA A 192 6.66 -8.90 -6.27
C ALA A 192 6.79 -8.14 -7.60
N ILE A 193 7.72 -7.19 -7.71
CA ILE A 193 7.94 -6.41 -8.93
C ILE A 193 8.80 -7.18 -9.95
N LEU A 194 9.74 -8.01 -9.50
CA LEU A 194 10.63 -8.78 -10.40
C LEU A 194 9.88 -9.56 -11.51
N PRO A 195 8.79 -10.30 -11.23
CA PRO A 195 7.96 -10.96 -12.25
C PRO A 195 7.42 -10.04 -13.33
N ILE A 196 7.05 -8.81 -12.97
CA ILE A 196 6.43 -7.83 -13.88
C ILE A 196 7.41 -6.77 -14.40
N LYS A 197 8.71 -6.88 -14.07
CA LYS A 197 9.73 -5.90 -14.47
C LYS A 197 9.72 -5.62 -15.98
N HIS A 198 9.54 -6.65 -16.80
CA HIS A 198 9.51 -6.53 -18.26
C HIS A 198 8.36 -5.64 -18.80
N LYS A 199 7.30 -5.47 -18.00
CA LYS A 199 6.13 -4.64 -18.33
C LYS A 199 6.26 -3.19 -17.85
N LEU A 200 7.34 -2.85 -17.15
CA LEU A 200 7.56 -1.54 -16.55
C LEU A 200 8.62 -0.78 -17.35
N ARG A 201 8.28 0.44 -17.77
CA ARG A 201 9.11 1.33 -18.59
C ARG A 201 9.33 2.68 -17.91
N PRO A 202 10.19 3.56 -18.44
CA PRO A 202 10.31 4.94 -17.95
C PRO A 202 9.01 5.75 -17.99
N SER A 203 8.09 5.39 -18.90
CA SER A 203 6.76 5.97 -18.99
C SER A 203 5.79 5.45 -17.93
N SER A 204 6.13 4.37 -17.21
CA SER A 204 5.31 3.79 -16.15
C SER A 204 5.45 4.59 -14.86
N THR A 205 4.37 4.68 -14.11
CA THR A 205 4.31 5.29 -12.78
C THR A 205 4.01 4.24 -11.73
N ILE A 206 4.88 4.11 -10.74
CA ILE A 206 4.74 3.23 -9.58
C ILE A 206 4.39 4.07 -8.35
N CYS A 207 3.18 3.89 -7.83
CA CYS A 207 2.71 4.47 -6.59
C CYS A 207 2.90 3.48 -5.43
N LEU A 208 3.83 3.78 -4.52
CA LEU A 208 4.10 2.99 -3.32
C LEU A 208 3.21 3.51 -2.18
N LEU A 209 2.26 2.69 -1.73
CA LEU A 209 1.32 3.04 -0.65
C LEU A 209 1.53 2.21 0.64
N GLN A 210 2.60 1.42 0.65
CA GLN A 210 3.03 0.60 1.77
C GLN A 210 3.85 1.40 2.80
N ASN A 211 3.88 0.92 4.04
CA ASN A 211 4.69 1.53 5.09
C ASN A 211 6.13 1.02 5.03
N GLY A 212 7.08 1.91 5.32
CA GLY A 212 8.51 1.59 5.32
C GLY A 212 9.32 2.59 4.53
N MET A 213 10.58 2.75 4.90
CA MET A 213 11.52 3.67 4.27
C MET A 213 12.59 2.91 3.48
N GLY A 214 13.16 3.58 2.47
CA GLY A 214 14.24 3.03 1.66
C GLY A 214 13.80 2.05 0.56
N VAL A 215 12.49 1.91 0.31
CA VAL A 215 11.98 1.00 -0.73
C VAL A 215 12.42 1.43 -2.12
N ILE A 216 12.37 2.73 -2.40
CA ILE A 216 12.77 3.27 -3.71
C ILE A 216 14.27 3.01 -3.95
N ASP A 217 15.09 3.17 -2.92
CA ASP A 217 16.53 2.89 -3.00
C ASP A 217 16.77 1.40 -3.31
N GLU A 218 16.06 0.51 -2.62
CA GLU A 218 16.16 -0.93 -2.86
C GLU A 218 15.66 -1.34 -4.26
N LEU A 219 14.59 -0.70 -4.77
CA LEU A 219 14.11 -0.91 -6.13
C LEU A 219 15.11 -0.42 -7.16
N ASN A 220 15.71 0.75 -6.95
CA ASN A 220 16.74 1.28 -7.84
C ASN A 220 17.99 0.40 -7.82
N GLU A 221 18.41 -0.10 -6.66
CA GLU A 221 19.59 -0.97 -6.55
C GLU A 221 19.35 -2.33 -7.20
N LYS A 222 18.21 -2.99 -6.91
CA LYS A 222 18.00 -4.41 -7.23
C LYS A 222 17.16 -4.64 -8.49
N VAL A 223 16.27 -3.72 -8.85
CA VAL A 223 15.30 -3.90 -9.96
C VAL A 223 15.62 -2.97 -11.13
N PHE A 224 15.87 -1.69 -10.88
CA PHE A 224 16.09 -0.65 -11.90
C PHE A 224 17.43 0.09 -11.71
N PRO A 225 18.58 -0.60 -11.86
CA PRO A 225 19.90 -0.02 -11.63
C PRO A 225 20.20 1.15 -12.57
N ASP A 226 19.83 1.03 -13.84
CA ASP A 226 20.04 2.08 -14.85
C ASP A 226 19.01 3.22 -14.70
N PRO A 227 19.45 4.46 -14.36
CA PRO A 227 18.57 5.61 -14.22
C PRO A 227 17.71 5.92 -15.44
N SER A 228 18.19 5.64 -16.65
CA SER A 228 17.46 5.93 -17.89
C SER A 228 16.24 5.02 -18.09
N THR A 229 16.25 3.84 -17.44
CA THR A 229 15.18 2.83 -17.53
C THR A 229 14.20 2.89 -16.36
N ARG A 230 14.45 3.75 -15.37
CA ARG A 230 13.66 3.81 -14.13
C ARG A 230 12.24 4.32 -14.40
N PRO A 231 11.21 3.67 -13.85
CA PRO A 231 9.86 4.22 -13.83
C PRO A 231 9.79 5.45 -12.94
N LYS A 232 8.72 6.23 -13.10
CA LYS A 232 8.41 7.34 -12.19
C LYS A 232 7.89 6.79 -10.86
N TYR A 233 8.40 7.28 -9.74
CA TYR A 233 7.94 6.88 -8.41
C TYR A 233 7.05 7.95 -7.78
N ILE A 234 5.92 7.51 -7.22
CA ILE A 234 5.09 8.30 -6.31
C ILE A 234 5.09 7.55 -4.99
N GLN A 235 5.35 8.23 -3.88
CA GLN A 235 5.26 7.65 -2.55
C GLN A 235 4.12 8.31 -1.79
N GLY A 236 3.15 7.49 -1.37
CA GLY A 236 2.02 7.93 -0.56
C GLY A 236 2.05 7.30 0.83
N VAL A 237 1.31 7.92 1.75
CA VAL A 237 1.10 7.41 3.12
C VAL A 237 -0.38 7.18 3.31
N ILE A 238 -0.77 5.99 3.77
CA ILE A 238 -2.16 5.67 4.08
C ILE A 238 -2.40 5.79 5.58
N THR A 239 -3.35 6.64 5.94
CA THR A 239 -3.77 6.88 7.34
C THR A 239 -4.89 5.93 7.79
N HIS A 240 -5.42 5.10 6.89
CA HIS A 240 -6.54 4.21 7.16
C HIS A 240 -6.06 2.88 7.75
N GLY A 241 -6.75 2.41 8.79
CA GLY A 241 -6.54 1.09 9.36
C GLY A 241 -7.52 0.08 8.75
N VAL A 242 -7.01 -0.99 8.15
CA VAL A 242 -7.85 -2.05 7.57
C VAL A 242 -7.30 -3.40 8.01
N ASN A 243 -8.17 -4.27 8.51
CA ASN A 243 -7.82 -5.63 8.85
C ASN A 243 -8.71 -6.64 8.10
N VAL A 244 -8.31 -7.90 8.14
CA VAL A 244 -9.16 -9.01 7.72
C VAL A 244 -9.28 -9.91 8.94
N PRO A 245 -10.49 -10.10 9.52
CA PRO A 245 -10.68 -11.00 10.64
C PRO A 245 -10.18 -12.42 10.27
N PRO A 246 -9.43 -13.11 11.16
CA PRO A 246 -8.87 -14.44 10.85
C PRO A 246 -9.91 -15.48 10.43
N GLU A 247 -11.10 -15.41 11.04
CA GLU A 247 -12.24 -16.29 10.76
C GLU A 247 -12.75 -16.12 9.31
N VAL A 248 -12.80 -14.87 8.83
CA VAL A 248 -13.27 -14.56 7.47
C VAL A 248 -12.17 -14.81 6.44
N ALA A 249 -10.89 -14.60 6.80
CA ALA A 249 -9.76 -14.70 5.88
C ALA A 249 -9.62 -16.06 5.18
N GLN A 250 -10.12 -17.14 5.78
CA GLN A 250 -10.07 -18.49 5.20
C GLN A 250 -11.15 -18.72 4.14
N HIS A 251 -12.33 -18.11 4.31
CA HIS A 251 -13.50 -18.33 3.45
C HIS A 251 -13.66 -17.23 2.39
N ASP A 252 -13.34 -15.98 2.74
CA ASP A 252 -13.39 -14.84 1.84
C ASP A 252 -12.10 -14.01 1.94
N PRO A 253 -11.09 -14.33 1.09
CA PRO A 253 -9.84 -13.58 1.07
C PRO A 253 -10.01 -12.15 0.52
N PHE A 254 -11.15 -11.80 -0.09
CA PHE A 254 -11.45 -10.49 -0.68
C PHE A 254 -12.33 -9.59 0.20
N TYR A 255 -12.63 -10.05 1.43
CA TYR A 255 -13.28 -9.25 2.48
C TYR A 255 -12.27 -8.48 3.34
N ALA A 256 -12.56 -7.24 3.74
CA ALA A 256 -11.78 -6.52 4.74
C ALA A 256 -12.66 -5.63 5.61
N VAL A 257 -12.24 -5.37 6.85
CA VAL A 257 -12.93 -4.50 7.80
C VAL A 257 -12.10 -3.25 8.04
N HIS A 258 -12.73 -2.09 7.90
CA HIS A 258 -12.15 -0.82 8.34
C HIS A 258 -12.09 -0.81 9.88
N ALA A 259 -10.88 -0.72 10.44
CA ALA A 259 -10.50 -1.37 11.70
C ALA A 259 -11.21 -0.90 12.99
N GLY A 260 -11.35 -1.85 13.95
CA GLY A 260 -11.35 -1.61 15.40
C GLY A 260 -11.71 -2.84 16.24
N GLN A 261 -10.76 -3.43 17.00
CA GLN A 261 -10.94 -4.10 18.32
C GLN A 261 -9.60 -4.54 18.97
N ASP A 262 -9.32 -3.92 20.14
CA ASP A 262 -8.26 -4.16 21.15
C ASP A 262 -6.82 -3.59 20.98
N ALA A 263 -6.33 -2.91 22.04
CA ALA A 263 -5.13 -2.05 22.16
C ALA A 263 -5.08 -0.85 21.18
N ARG A 264 -5.89 0.14 21.54
CA ARG A 264 -6.16 1.37 20.81
C ARG A 264 -4.97 2.34 20.82
N ASN A 265 -4.70 3.00 19.70
CA ASN A 265 -3.60 3.98 19.59
C ASN A 265 -3.72 5.08 20.66
N GLY A 266 -4.95 5.42 21.08
CA GLY A 266 -5.21 6.40 22.12
C GLY A 266 -4.62 6.02 23.49
N CYS A 267 -4.50 4.73 23.80
CA CYS A 267 -3.95 4.26 25.08
C CYS A 267 -2.47 4.64 25.29
N ILE A 268 -1.75 5.02 24.22
CA ILE A 268 -0.38 5.53 24.31
C ILE A 268 -0.36 6.88 25.06
N LEU A 269 -1.41 7.69 24.93
CA LEU A 269 -1.50 9.04 25.50
C LEU A 269 -1.58 9.02 27.03
N ASP A 270 -2.23 7.99 27.59
CA ASP A 270 -2.48 7.89 29.04
C ASP A 270 -1.36 7.14 29.79
N ASN A 271 -0.40 6.56 29.06
CA ASN A 271 0.70 5.79 29.65
C ASN A 271 2.00 6.59 29.67
N PHE A 272 2.35 7.10 30.85
CA PHE A 272 3.55 7.91 31.06
C PHE A 272 4.86 7.17 30.73
N ALA A 273 4.93 5.86 31.03
CA ALA A 273 6.13 5.07 30.74
C ALA A 273 6.35 4.93 29.23
N ILE A 274 5.29 4.68 28.47
CA ILE A 274 5.34 4.61 27.00
C ILE A 274 5.69 5.99 26.42
N THR A 275 5.06 7.05 26.91
CA THR A 275 5.32 8.42 26.45
C THR A 275 6.78 8.85 26.67
N ARG A 276 7.40 8.45 27.79
CA ARG A 276 8.82 8.74 28.03
C ARG A 276 9.73 8.03 27.02
N THR A 277 9.48 6.75 26.76
CA THR A 277 10.22 5.98 25.74
C THR A 277 10.01 6.55 24.35
N MET A 278 8.78 6.97 24.02
CA MET A 278 8.44 7.63 22.75
C MET A 278 9.28 8.90 22.55
N ARG A 279 9.37 9.78 23.55
CA ARG A 279 10.18 11.00 23.46
C ARG A 279 11.66 10.71 23.18
N LEU A 280 12.22 9.69 23.83
CA LEU A 280 13.61 9.28 23.59
C LEU A 280 13.81 8.74 22.16
N MET A 281 12.88 7.92 21.66
CA MET A 281 12.93 7.46 20.26
C MET A 281 12.85 8.63 19.28
N LEU A 282 11.97 9.59 19.52
CA LEU A 282 11.81 10.77 18.68
C LEU A 282 13.03 11.68 18.71
N ALA A 283 13.73 11.77 19.84
CA ALA A 283 14.99 12.51 19.93
C ALA A 283 16.09 11.88 19.05
N GLU A 284 16.23 10.55 19.07
CA GLU A 284 17.15 9.83 18.18
C GLU A 284 16.78 10.03 16.71
N ILE A 285 15.50 9.84 16.35
CA ILE A 285 15.00 10.03 14.98
C ILE A 285 15.23 11.46 14.51
N SER A 286 14.92 12.46 15.35
CA SER A 286 15.15 13.88 15.06
C SER A 286 16.62 14.17 14.80
N LEU A 287 17.53 13.58 15.58
CA LEU A 287 18.96 13.77 15.41
C LEU A 287 19.45 13.15 14.09
N VAL A 288 19.06 11.91 13.80
CA VAL A 288 19.43 11.23 12.55
C VAL A 288 18.93 12.01 11.34
N ILE A 289 17.62 12.31 11.28
CA ILE A 289 17.01 12.99 10.14
C ILE A 289 17.66 14.35 9.88
N ARG A 290 17.87 15.17 10.91
CA ARG A 290 18.51 16.49 10.74
C ARG A 290 19.97 16.41 10.31
N SER A 291 20.62 15.27 10.49
CA SER A 291 22.02 15.03 10.14
C SER A 291 22.19 14.41 8.74
N LEU A 292 21.07 14.04 8.09
CA LEU A 292 21.07 13.47 6.74
C LEU A 292 21.62 14.47 5.71
N PRO A 293 22.67 14.11 4.93
CA PRO A 293 23.23 14.99 3.91
C PRO A 293 22.21 15.37 2.83
N GLU A 294 21.25 14.49 2.55
CA GLU A 294 20.19 14.68 1.55
C GLU A 294 19.25 15.86 1.90
N LEU A 295 19.19 16.25 3.18
CA LEU A 295 18.30 17.32 3.63
C LEU A 295 18.99 18.67 3.77
N ARG A 296 20.32 18.78 3.58
CA ARG A 296 21.08 20.03 3.80
C ARG A 296 20.61 21.22 2.95
N GLY A 297 20.00 20.97 1.79
CA GLY A 297 19.47 22.00 0.91
C GLY A 297 18.04 22.46 1.21
N LEU A 298 17.34 21.83 2.15
CA LEU A 298 15.95 22.17 2.46
C LEU A 298 15.87 23.27 3.53
N PRO A 299 15.00 24.28 3.36
CA PRO A 299 14.81 25.30 4.37
C PRO A 299 14.15 24.71 5.63
N ASN A 300 14.48 25.27 6.79
CA ASN A 300 13.84 24.97 8.07
C ASN A 300 13.89 23.49 8.55
N VAL A 301 14.85 22.69 8.09
CA VAL A 301 15.00 21.28 8.51
C VAL A 301 15.07 21.13 10.03
N ALA A 302 15.82 22.01 10.71
CA ALA A 302 15.96 21.98 12.16
C ALA A 302 14.61 22.12 12.89
N ASN A 303 13.72 22.97 12.39
CA ASN A 303 12.39 23.19 12.95
C ASN A 303 11.39 22.12 12.48
N ARG A 304 11.46 21.71 11.22
CA ARG A 304 10.55 20.73 10.60
C ARG A 304 10.69 19.34 11.22
N PHE A 305 11.91 18.98 11.63
CA PHE A 305 12.23 17.69 12.22
C PHE A 305 12.75 17.82 13.65
N SER A 306 12.37 18.87 14.39
CA SER A 306 12.67 18.97 15.83
C SER A 306 11.92 17.88 16.60
N ALA A 307 12.51 17.38 17.69
CA ALA A 307 11.89 16.35 18.51
C ALA A 307 10.50 16.78 19.04
N GLN A 308 10.36 18.05 19.42
CA GLN A 308 9.10 18.64 19.89
C GLN A 308 8.02 18.65 18.79
N ARG A 309 8.39 19.00 17.56
CA ARG A 309 7.45 18.99 16.44
C ARG A 309 7.04 17.56 16.08
N LEU A 310 7.99 16.62 16.05
CA LEU A 310 7.68 15.21 15.82
C LEU A 310 6.77 14.66 16.91
N GLU A 311 6.99 15.01 18.17
CA GLU A 311 6.11 14.64 19.29
C GLU A 311 4.69 15.18 19.07
N THR A 312 4.55 16.45 18.68
CA THR A 312 3.24 17.05 18.38
C THR A 312 2.51 16.29 17.28
N ILE A 313 3.22 15.89 16.22
CA ILE A 313 2.64 15.10 15.13
C ILE A 313 2.19 13.72 15.63
N VAL A 314 3.03 13.02 16.39
CA VAL A 314 2.69 11.69 16.93
C VAL A 314 1.48 11.77 17.85
N LEU A 315 1.42 12.76 18.74
CA LEU A 315 0.26 12.98 19.62
C LEU A 315 -1.00 13.24 18.79
N SER A 316 -0.93 14.12 17.79
CA SER A 316 -2.06 14.41 16.90
C SER A 316 -2.56 13.16 16.17
N VAL A 317 -1.67 12.32 15.65
CA VAL A 317 -2.03 11.06 14.98
C VAL A 317 -2.64 10.06 15.98
N ALA A 318 -2.04 9.91 17.16
CA ALA A 318 -2.54 9.02 18.20
C ALA A 318 -3.95 9.43 18.68
N THR A 319 -4.22 10.74 18.81
CA THR A 319 -5.55 11.27 19.11
C THR A 319 -6.53 11.03 17.95
N SER A 320 -6.16 11.37 16.72
CA SER A 320 -7.03 11.24 15.54
C SER A 320 -7.38 9.78 15.23
N THR A 321 -6.45 8.87 15.53
CA THR A 321 -6.61 7.43 15.32
C THR A 321 -6.85 6.68 16.63
N ALA A 322 -7.33 7.37 17.68
CA ALA A 322 -7.38 6.82 19.03
C ALA A 322 -8.10 5.46 19.11
N GLN A 323 -9.17 5.29 18.34
CA GLN A 323 -9.97 4.06 18.26
C GLN A 323 -9.34 2.95 17.39
N ASN A 324 -8.31 3.27 16.59
CA ASN A 324 -7.66 2.34 15.67
C ASN A 324 -6.56 1.53 16.37
N ILE A 325 -6.11 0.49 15.70
CA ILE A 325 -5.02 -0.39 16.14
C ILE A 325 -3.89 -0.31 15.14
N SER A 326 -2.66 -0.29 15.63
CA SER A 326 -1.47 -0.37 14.80
C SER A 326 -1.43 -1.67 13.99
N SER A 327 -1.21 -1.57 12.68
CA SER A 327 -1.04 -2.72 11.78
C SER A 327 0.07 -3.67 12.25
N MET A 328 1.13 -3.11 12.85
CA MET A 328 2.24 -3.87 13.42
C MET A 328 1.78 -4.76 14.59
N LEU A 329 0.88 -4.27 15.45
CA LEU A 329 0.33 -5.07 16.54
C LEU A 329 -0.52 -6.22 16.00
N ALA A 330 -1.36 -5.96 15.01
CA ALA A 330 -2.16 -6.99 14.36
C ALA A 330 -1.27 -8.08 13.74
N ASP A 331 -0.12 -7.71 13.16
CA ASP A 331 0.86 -8.65 12.63
C ASP A 331 1.54 -9.49 13.71
N VAL A 332 1.98 -8.87 14.80
CA VAL A 332 2.59 -9.58 15.94
C VAL A 332 1.61 -10.63 16.49
N ARG A 333 0.35 -10.24 16.73
CA ARG A 333 -0.70 -11.15 17.24
C ARG A 333 -0.96 -12.33 16.30
N GLY A 334 -0.92 -12.09 14.99
CA GLY A 334 -1.10 -13.13 13.99
C GLY A 334 0.16 -13.95 13.69
N GLY A 335 1.26 -13.79 14.44
CA GLY A 335 2.55 -14.44 14.16
C GLY A 335 3.20 -14.05 12.83
N ARG A 336 2.71 -12.99 12.19
CA ARG A 336 3.15 -12.53 10.86
C ARG A 336 4.40 -11.67 10.97
N ARG A 337 5.17 -11.59 9.88
CA ARG A 337 6.31 -10.67 9.78
C ARG A 337 5.83 -9.22 9.76
N THR A 338 6.44 -8.38 10.59
CA THR A 338 6.17 -6.93 10.70
C THR A 338 7.10 -6.12 9.79
N GLU A 339 6.80 -4.83 9.61
CA GLU A 339 7.61 -3.88 8.85
C GLU A 339 8.64 -3.12 9.72
N VAL A 340 8.84 -3.54 10.97
CA VAL A 340 9.65 -2.80 11.96
C VAL A 340 11.10 -2.57 11.51
N GLU A 341 11.68 -3.51 10.76
CA GLU A 341 13.04 -3.42 10.19
C GLU A 341 13.15 -2.38 9.05
N PHE A 342 12.03 -2.04 8.41
CA PHE A 342 11.94 -1.01 7.35
C PHE A 342 11.53 0.35 7.91
N ILE A 343 11.04 0.40 9.15
CA ILE A 343 10.69 1.64 9.84
C ILE A 343 11.84 2.02 10.78
N ASN A 344 11.95 1.37 11.94
CA ASN A 344 13.00 1.63 12.91
C ASN A 344 14.37 1.18 12.37
N GLY A 345 14.43 0.03 11.70
CA GLY A 345 15.68 -0.47 11.12
C GLY A 345 16.28 0.46 10.08
N TYR A 346 15.46 1.22 9.33
CA TYR A 346 15.98 2.25 8.42
C TYR A 346 16.67 3.39 9.18
N ILE A 347 16.02 3.94 10.21
CA ILE A 347 16.62 5.00 11.04
C ILE A 347 17.92 4.53 11.69
N ILE A 348 17.95 3.28 12.18
CA ILE A 348 19.14 2.70 12.79
C ILE A 348 20.29 2.62 11.78
N ARG A 349 20.06 2.07 10.57
CA ARG A 349 21.07 2.00 9.51
C ARG A 349 21.61 3.39 9.13
N ARG A 350 20.71 4.36 8.93
CA ARG A 350 21.09 5.75 8.64
C ARG A 350 21.85 6.42 9.79
N GLY A 351 21.49 6.10 11.03
CA GLY A 351 22.24 6.53 12.21
C GLY A 351 23.66 5.98 12.21
N GLU A 352 23.83 4.68 11.96
CA GLU A 352 25.15 4.02 11.90
C GLU A 352 26.05 4.62 10.82
N GLU A 353 25.51 4.88 9.62
CA GLU A 353 26.23 5.55 8.52
C GLU A 353 26.73 6.96 8.89
N LEU A 354 26.02 7.64 9.80
CA LEU A 354 26.36 8.97 10.31
C LEU A 354 27.15 8.92 11.63
N GLY A 355 27.44 7.73 12.18
CA GLY A 355 28.08 7.56 13.48
C GLY A 355 27.19 7.88 14.69
N ILE A 356 25.87 7.95 14.51
CA ILE A 356 24.86 8.24 15.53
C ILE A 356 24.21 6.93 16.01
N LYS A 357 24.41 6.59 17.28
CA LYS A 357 23.83 5.38 17.88
C LYS A 357 22.36 5.57 18.25
N CYS A 358 21.47 4.77 17.69
CA CYS A 358 20.03 4.80 17.94
C CYS A 358 19.60 3.66 18.87
N VAL A 359 20.05 3.71 20.13
CA VAL A 359 19.94 2.60 21.09
C VAL A 359 18.49 2.30 21.46
N VAL A 360 17.67 3.33 21.66
CA VAL A 360 16.26 3.15 22.06
C VAL A 360 15.44 2.58 20.91
N ASN A 361 15.62 3.13 19.70
CA ASN A 361 14.98 2.58 18.50
C ASN A 361 15.41 1.13 18.23
N TYR A 362 16.70 0.81 18.42
CA TYR A 362 17.20 -0.55 18.29
C TYR A 362 16.61 -1.50 19.33
N GLY A 363 16.50 -1.07 20.59
CA GLY A 363 15.88 -1.85 21.66
C GLY A 363 14.43 -2.19 21.35
N ILE A 364 13.61 -1.18 21.01
CA ILE A 364 12.19 -1.38 20.68
C ILE A 364 12.01 -2.26 19.44
N MET A 365 12.82 -2.08 18.41
CA MET A 365 12.79 -2.94 17.22
C MET A 365 13.00 -4.41 17.61
N ASN A 366 14.01 -4.71 18.42
CA ASN A 366 14.29 -6.09 18.86
C ASN A 366 13.21 -6.64 19.79
N THR A 367 12.59 -5.82 20.64
CA THR A 367 11.43 -6.24 21.45
C THR A 367 10.25 -6.66 20.57
N VAL A 368 9.95 -5.89 19.51
CA VAL A 368 8.89 -6.23 18.55
C VAL A 368 9.21 -7.53 17.81
N ILE A 369 10.45 -7.67 17.30
CA ILE A 369 10.90 -8.89 16.62
C ILE A 369 10.81 -10.10 17.56
N GLY A 370 11.32 -9.96 18.78
CA GLY A 370 11.29 -11.00 19.80
C GLY A 370 9.87 -11.44 20.12
N LYS A 371 8.95 -10.51 20.38
CA LYS A 371 7.55 -10.84 20.67
C LYS A 371 6.85 -11.49 19.48
N ALA A 372 7.09 -11.02 18.25
CA ALA A 372 6.55 -11.64 17.04
C ALA A 372 7.03 -13.08 16.86
N ASN A 373 8.29 -13.36 17.20
CA ASN A 373 8.84 -14.71 17.14
C ASN A 373 8.27 -15.61 18.24
N MET A 374 8.14 -15.11 19.48
CA MET A 374 7.49 -15.87 20.57
C MET A 374 6.08 -16.28 20.20
N THR A 375 5.25 -15.33 19.72
CA THR A 375 3.87 -15.63 19.31
C THR A 375 3.80 -16.58 18.13
N ARG A 376 4.75 -16.52 17.20
CA ARG A 376 4.84 -17.50 16.10
C ARG A 376 5.11 -18.92 16.61
N GLU A 377 5.97 -19.07 17.61
CA GLU A 377 6.28 -20.37 18.21
C GLU A 377 5.11 -20.89 19.07
N GLU A 378 4.44 -20.01 19.84
CA GLU A 378 3.20 -20.34 20.58
C GLU A 378 2.14 -20.92 19.61
N LEU A 379 1.84 -20.21 18.52
CA LEU A 379 0.88 -20.65 17.49
C LEU A 379 1.28 -21.95 16.79
N ARG A 380 2.59 -22.27 16.71
CA ARG A 380 3.07 -23.55 16.16
C ARG A 380 2.91 -24.69 17.16
N SER A 381 3.09 -24.42 18.45
CA SER A 381 2.99 -25.41 19.53
C SER A 381 1.54 -25.81 19.84
N GLU A 382 0.57 -24.96 19.52
CA GLU A 382 -0.86 -25.21 19.69
C GLU A 382 -1.49 -26.08 18.59
N ILE A 383 -0.76 -26.40 17.51
CA ILE A 383 -1.22 -27.36 16.51
C ILE A 383 -1.09 -28.77 17.13
N PRO A 384 -2.20 -29.51 17.39
CA PRO A 384 -2.09 -30.88 17.86
C PRO A 384 -1.37 -31.69 16.79
N THR A 385 -0.17 -32.16 17.07
CA THR A 385 0.42 -33.25 16.30
C THR A 385 -0.45 -34.46 16.58
N ASP A 386 -1.29 -34.83 15.62
CA ASP A 386 -2.23 -35.94 15.77
C ASP A 386 -1.48 -37.14 16.34
N SER A 387 -1.95 -37.56 17.51
CA SER A 387 -1.43 -38.68 18.28
C SER A 387 -1.30 -39.90 17.38
N ARG A 388 -0.14 -40.57 17.46
CA ARG A 388 0.03 -41.93 16.96
C ARG A 388 -1.21 -42.74 17.33
N VAL A 389 -1.99 -43.10 16.32
CA VAL A 389 -3.03 -44.12 16.43
C VAL A 389 -2.29 -45.39 16.84
N ASP A 390 -2.52 -45.81 18.08
CA ASP A 390 -2.19 -47.15 18.56
C ASP A 390 -2.97 -48.16 17.71
N LEU A 391 -2.36 -48.62 16.63
CA LEU A 391 -2.81 -49.81 15.91
C LEU A 391 -2.33 -51.04 16.70
N ASN A 392 -3.06 -51.36 17.76
CA ASN A 392 -3.11 -52.69 18.31
C ASN A 392 -4.54 -52.99 18.75
N GLN A 393 -5.33 -53.59 17.84
CA GLN A 393 -6.36 -54.59 18.15
C GLN A 393 -7.05 -55.08 16.87
N GLY A 394 -7.01 -56.40 16.65
CA GLY A 394 -8.04 -57.12 15.89
C GLY A 394 -7.65 -57.67 14.51
N LEU A 395 -6.87 -58.75 14.47
CA LEU A 395 -7.27 -60.06 13.93
C LEU A 395 -6.21 -61.13 14.24
#